data_AF-A0A2E1LX74-F1
#
_entry.id   AF-A0A2E1LX74-F1
#
_cell.length_a   1.000
_cell.length_b   1.000
_cell.length_c   1.000
_cell.angle_alpha   90.00
_cell.angle_beta   90.00
_cell.angle_gamma   90.00
#
_symmetry.space_group_name_H-M   'P 1'
#
loop_
_entity.id
_entity.type
_entity.pdbx_description
1 polymer ?
#
loop_
_entity_poly.entity_id
_entity_poly.type
_entity_poly.pdbx_seq_one_letter_code
_entity_poly.pdbx_strand_id
1 'polypeptide(L)'
;MTTRFLPNQWREYALLDAGNGQRLERFGEWTLVRPDPFALWEPAGQAKDWERAHATFEPTGRTQGRWHMTAGTPNRWPLRYQSKRLDLTFQLEMTKFKHVGIFPEQADNWEFIAEHLQP
;
A
#
# COMPACT_ATOMS: atom_id res chain seq x y z
N MET A 1 -9.37 -24.45 -14.61
CA MET A 1 -9.12 -22.99 -14.50
C MET A 1 -8.96 -22.66 -13.03
N THR A 2 -7.89 -21.96 -12.66
CA THR A 2 -7.65 -21.58 -11.25
C THR A 2 -8.29 -20.23 -10.99
N THR A 3 -9.26 -20.15 -10.07
CA THR A 3 -9.85 -18.88 -9.63
C THR A 3 -8.78 -18.03 -8.95
N ARG A 4 -8.67 -16.75 -9.35
CA ARG A 4 -7.79 -15.76 -8.72
C ARG A 4 -8.64 -14.69 -8.06
N PHE A 5 -8.28 -14.33 -6.84
CA PHE A 5 -8.89 -13.24 -6.07
C PHE A 5 -7.99 -12.01 -6.20
N LEU A 6 -8.60 -10.85 -6.40
CA LEU A 6 -7.93 -9.57 -6.59
C LEU A 6 -8.78 -8.48 -5.91
N PRO A 7 -8.17 -7.59 -5.12
CA PRO A 7 -8.88 -6.55 -4.36
C PRO A 7 -9.36 -5.41 -5.28
N ASN A 8 -10.40 -5.67 -6.06
CA ASN A 8 -10.85 -4.79 -7.16
C ASN A 8 -11.59 -3.53 -6.69
N GLN A 9 -12.08 -3.54 -5.45
CA GLN A 9 -13.00 -2.52 -4.94
C GLN A 9 -12.29 -1.35 -4.24
N TRP A 10 -11.00 -1.48 -3.94
CA TRP A 10 -10.31 -0.48 -3.13
C TRP A 10 -9.90 0.75 -3.96
N ARG A 11 -10.63 1.85 -3.80
CA ARG A 11 -10.36 3.10 -4.52
C ARG A 11 -9.21 3.92 -3.95
N GLU A 12 -9.02 3.88 -2.64
CA GLU A 12 -7.96 4.65 -1.98
C GLU A 12 -6.58 3.99 -2.05
N TYR A 13 -6.50 2.70 -2.36
CA TYR A 13 -5.22 2.03 -2.61
C TYR A 13 -4.98 1.82 -4.10
N ALA A 14 -3.73 1.92 -4.55
CA ALA A 14 -3.30 1.40 -5.83
C ALA A 14 -1.81 1.03 -5.81
N LEU A 15 -1.46 -0.11 -6.40
CA LEU A 15 -0.09 -0.35 -6.87
C LEU A 15 0.06 0.40 -8.21
N LEU A 16 0.90 1.44 -8.22
CA LEU A 16 1.08 2.31 -9.38
C LEU A 16 2.15 1.77 -10.33
N ASP A 17 3.26 1.30 -9.77
CA ASP A 17 4.38 0.73 -10.52
C ASP A 17 5.20 -0.20 -9.61
N ALA A 18 5.99 -1.08 -10.20
CA ALA A 18 6.92 -1.95 -9.49
C ALA A 18 8.10 -2.29 -10.40
N GLY A 19 9.27 -2.46 -9.81
CA GLY A 19 10.47 -2.86 -10.50
C GLY A 19 11.72 -2.53 -9.70
N ASN A 20 12.86 -3.03 -10.14
CA ASN A 20 14.18 -2.80 -9.53
C ASN A 20 14.19 -3.00 -8.01
N GLY A 21 13.49 -4.04 -7.55
CA GLY A 21 13.41 -4.42 -6.14
C GLY A 21 12.52 -3.51 -5.30
N GLN A 22 11.66 -2.70 -5.91
CA GLN A 22 10.82 -1.71 -5.24
C GLN A 22 9.40 -1.70 -5.82
N ARG A 23 8.49 -1.06 -5.08
CA ARG A 23 7.12 -0.77 -5.51
C ARG A 23 6.74 0.66 -5.16
N LEU A 24 5.98 1.28 -6.07
CA LEU A 24 5.35 2.57 -5.91
C LEU A 24 3.86 2.37 -5.69
N GLU A 25 3.37 2.77 -4.52
CA GLU A 25 1.99 2.56 -4.10
C GLU A 25 1.34 3.88 -3.70
N ARG A 26 0.03 3.98 -3.92
CA ARG A 26 -0.79 5.09 -3.42
C ARG A 26 -1.66 4.60 -2.26
N PHE A 27 -1.70 5.36 -1.18
CA PHE A 27 -2.56 5.18 -0.02
C PHE A 27 -3.29 6.50 0.26
N GLY A 28 -4.49 6.65 -0.29
CA GLY A 28 -5.25 7.89 -0.29
C GLY A 28 -4.61 8.90 -1.25
N GLU A 29 -4.15 10.01 -0.70
CA GLU A 29 -3.44 11.08 -1.42
C GLU A 29 -1.92 10.86 -1.46
N TRP A 30 -1.39 9.99 -0.60
CA TRP A 30 0.05 9.83 -0.40
C TRP A 30 0.60 8.67 -1.24
N THR A 31 1.73 8.92 -1.89
CA THR A 31 2.46 7.91 -2.65
C THR A 31 3.72 7.50 -1.92
N LEU A 32 3.95 6.19 -1.79
CA LEU A 32 5.02 5.61 -1.02
C LEU A 32 5.86 4.69 -1.91
N VAL A 33 7.17 4.81 -1.80
CA VAL A 33 8.13 3.86 -2.38
C VAL A 33 8.63 2.93 -1.29
N ARG A 34 8.49 1.62 -1.53
CA ARG A 34 8.86 0.58 -0.56
C ARG A 34 9.65 -0.54 -1.21
N PRO A 35 10.54 -1.23 -0.47
CA PRO A 35 11.21 -2.42 -0.97
C PRO A 35 10.22 -3.56 -1.28
N ASP A 36 10.41 -4.16 -2.45
CA ASP A 36 9.79 -5.41 -2.89
C ASP A 36 10.84 -6.27 -3.62
N PRO A 37 11.53 -7.18 -2.90
CA PRO A 37 12.67 -7.93 -3.45
C PRO A 37 12.30 -8.86 -4.62
N PHE A 38 11.00 -9.08 -4.86
CA PHE A 38 10.52 -9.92 -5.96
C PHE A 38 10.12 -9.13 -7.20
N ALA A 39 10.13 -7.79 -7.14
CA ALA A 39 9.95 -6.92 -8.30
C ALA A 39 11.24 -6.84 -9.13
N LEU A 40 11.63 -7.96 -9.75
CA LEU A 40 12.91 -8.14 -10.44
C LEU A 40 12.96 -7.53 -11.86
N TRP A 41 11.84 -6.99 -12.34
CA TRP A 41 11.72 -6.38 -13.66
C TRP A 41 12.00 -4.87 -13.61
N GLU A 42 12.15 -4.25 -14.77
CA GLU A 42 12.26 -2.79 -14.87
C GLU A 42 10.89 -2.13 -14.62
N PRO A 43 10.84 -0.99 -13.89
CA PRO A 43 9.65 -0.18 -13.75
C PRO A 43 9.06 0.18 -15.12
N ALA A 44 7.73 0.09 -15.24
CA ALA A 44 7.05 0.40 -16.50
C ALA A 44 6.72 1.90 -16.63
N GLY A 45 6.67 2.62 -15.52
CA GLY A 45 6.34 4.04 -15.44
C GLY A 45 7.53 4.96 -15.73
N GLN A 46 7.32 6.26 -15.50
CA GLN A 46 8.37 7.27 -15.68
C GLN A 46 9.15 7.43 -14.37
N ALA A 47 10.48 7.57 -14.46
CA ALA A 47 11.34 7.80 -13.29
C ALA A 47 10.86 8.96 -12.40
N LYS A 48 10.32 10.03 -13.02
CA LYS A 48 9.77 11.19 -12.32
C LYS A 48 8.62 10.86 -11.35
N ASP A 49 7.86 9.79 -11.61
CA ASP A 49 6.74 9.40 -10.75
C ASP A 49 7.25 8.79 -9.44
N TRP A 50 8.39 8.10 -9.51
CA TRP A 50 9.12 7.58 -8.35
C TRP A 50 9.81 8.70 -7.56
N GLU A 51 10.46 9.65 -8.25
CA GLU A 51 11.10 10.82 -7.61
C GLU A 51 10.10 11.73 -6.88
N ARG A 52 8.86 11.80 -7.38
CA ARG A 52 7.77 12.59 -6.78
C ARG A 52 7.03 11.87 -5.67
N ALA A 53 7.45 10.67 -5.26
CA ALA A 53 6.84 9.98 -4.15
C ALA A 53 6.89 10.81 -2.87
N HIS A 54 5.81 10.78 -2.10
CA HIS A 54 5.70 11.55 -0.86
C HIS A 54 6.57 10.99 0.26
N ALA A 55 6.77 9.67 0.28
CA ALA A 55 7.74 9.06 1.16
C ALA A 55 8.43 7.84 0.55
N THR A 56 9.68 7.63 0.93
CA THR A 56 10.47 6.45 0.55
C THR A 56 11.03 5.77 1.78
N PHE A 57 10.88 4.44 1.86
CA PHE A 57 11.44 3.66 2.96
C PHE A 57 12.85 3.16 2.62
N GLU A 58 13.84 3.58 3.41
CA GLU A 58 15.22 3.10 3.35
C GLU A 58 15.46 2.04 4.44
N PRO A 59 15.78 0.79 4.09
CA PRO A 59 16.19 -0.22 5.06
C PRO A 59 17.53 0.16 5.72
N THR A 60 17.57 0.18 7.06
CA THR A 60 18.80 0.40 7.84
C THR A 60 19.24 -0.85 8.62
N GLY A 61 18.51 -1.95 8.43
CA GLY A 61 18.81 -3.25 9.00
C GLY A 61 17.85 -4.31 8.48
N ARG A 62 17.85 -5.50 9.11
CA ARG A 62 17.04 -6.63 8.65
C ARG A 62 15.54 -6.41 8.76
N THR A 63 15.10 -5.67 9.77
CA THR A 63 13.67 -5.47 10.08
C THR A 63 13.27 -3.99 10.14
N GLN A 64 14.22 -3.08 10.26
CA GLN A 64 13.96 -1.66 10.48
C GLN A 64 14.57 -0.79 9.39
N GLY A 65 14.10 0.44 9.33
CA GLY A 65 14.54 1.44 8.37
C GLY A 65 14.09 2.84 8.77
N ARG A 66 14.21 3.74 7.82
CA ARG A 66 13.83 5.13 7.96
C ARG A 66 12.94 5.55 6.80
N TRP A 67 11.94 6.37 7.10
CA TRP A 67 11.15 7.06 6.09
C TRP A 67 11.81 8.40 5.75
N HIS A 68 12.04 8.63 4.47
CA HIS A 68 12.36 9.94 3.91
C HIS A 68 11.09 10.53 3.36
N MET A 69 10.65 11.65 3.91
CA MET A 69 9.34 12.25 3.62
C MET A 69 9.51 13.63 3.02
N THR A 70 8.70 13.96 2.01
CA THR A 70 8.59 15.32 1.51
C THR A 70 7.85 16.21 2.51
N ALA A 71 8.13 17.51 2.49
CA ALA A 71 7.47 18.47 3.38
C ALA A 71 5.95 18.44 3.20
N GLY A 72 5.22 18.41 4.31
CA GLY A 72 3.76 18.35 4.33
C GLY A 72 3.17 16.94 4.33
N THR A 73 3.95 15.89 4.07
CA THR A 73 3.49 14.51 4.20
C THR A 73 3.25 14.18 5.67
N PRO A 74 2.05 13.71 6.07
CA PRO A 74 1.75 13.39 7.46
C PRO A 74 2.37 12.04 7.85
N ASN A 75 2.76 11.90 9.12
CA ASN A 75 3.24 10.61 9.63
C ASN A 75 2.09 9.59 9.82
N ARG A 76 0.87 10.07 10.01
CA ARG A 76 -0.35 9.29 10.19
C ARG A 76 -1.49 9.87 9.37
N TRP A 77 -2.27 9.04 8.69
CA TRP A 77 -3.43 9.49 7.91
C TRP A 77 -4.53 8.42 7.88
N PRO A 78 -5.81 8.80 7.70
CA PRO A 78 -6.88 7.84 7.49
C PRO A 78 -6.83 7.26 6.07
N LEU A 79 -7.27 6.02 5.93
CA LEU A 79 -7.49 5.36 4.64
C LEU A 79 -8.83 4.65 4.68
N ARG A 80 -9.72 4.96 3.74
CA ARG A 80 -11.05 4.36 3.68
C ARG A 80 -11.06 3.15 2.74
N TYR A 81 -11.83 2.15 3.15
CA TYR A 81 -12.27 1.05 2.31
C TYR A 81 -13.80 1.01 2.35
N GLN A 82 -14.43 1.08 1.17
CA GLN A 82 -15.88 1.08 1.04
C GLN A 82 -16.31 0.09 -0.04
N SER A 83 -17.25 -0.78 0.31
CA SER A 83 -17.90 -1.75 -0.58
C SER A 83 -19.40 -1.76 -0.33
N LYS A 84 -20.11 -2.75 -0.90
CA LYS A 84 -21.54 -2.97 -0.60
C LYS A 84 -21.78 -3.46 0.83
N ARG A 85 -20.80 -4.15 1.43
CA ARG A 85 -20.94 -4.81 2.74
C ARG A 85 -20.17 -4.08 3.85
N LEU A 86 -19.09 -3.38 3.50
CA LEU A 86 -18.16 -2.79 4.45
C LEU A 86 -18.00 -1.28 4.21
N ASP A 87 -17.94 -0.52 5.30
CA ASP A 87 -17.51 0.88 5.32
C ASP A 87 -16.52 1.04 6.48
N LEU A 88 -15.23 0.93 6.17
CA LEU A 88 -14.14 0.87 7.14
C LEU A 88 -13.19 2.05 6.94
N THR A 89 -12.70 2.61 8.05
CA THR A 89 -11.63 3.61 8.04
C THR A 89 -10.48 3.12 8.89
N PHE A 90 -9.29 3.04 8.29
CA PHE A 90 -8.07 2.60 8.94
C PHE A 90 -7.16 3.80 9.22
N GLN A 91 -6.49 3.80 10.37
CA GLN A 91 -5.43 4.76 10.66
C GLN A 91 -4.09 4.17 10.23
N LEU A 92 -3.49 4.71 9.17
CA LEU A 92 -2.14 4.32 8.75
C LEU A 92 -1.09 5.13 9.52
N GLU A 93 0.10 4.54 9.64
CA GLU A 93 1.27 5.18 10.27
C GLU A 93 2.58 4.73 9.62
N MET A 94 3.44 5.70 9.31
CA MET A 94 4.85 5.43 9.01
C MET A 94 5.63 5.20 10.32
N THR A 95 5.94 3.93 10.60
CA THR A 95 6.76 3.53 11.76
C THR A 95 8.21 3.27 11.34
N LYS A 96 9.06 2.79 12.26
CA LYS A 96 10.41 2.30 11.90
C LYS A 96 10.42 1.06 10.98
N PHE A 97 9.26 0.46 10.73
CA PHE A 97 9.08 -0.69 9.86
C PHE A 97 8.57 -0.26 8.47
N LYS A 98 8.79 -1.10 7.45
CA LYS A 98 8.38 -0.83 6.06
C LYS A 98 6.86 -0.85 5.83
N HIS A 99 6.07 -1.36 6.76
CA HIS A 99 4.62 -1.46 6.61
C HIS A 99 3.93 -0.23 7.21
N VAL A 100 2.78 0.14 6.66
CA VAL A 100 1.99 1.31 7.12
C VAL A 100 0.76 0.91 7.94
N GLY A 101 0.62 -0.38 8.26
CA GLY A 101 -0.44 -0.90 9.15
C GLY A 101 -1.60 -1.59 8.43
N ILE A 102 -1.58 -1.67 7.10
CA ILE A 102 -2.63 -2.34 6.32
C ILE A 102 -2.03 -3.16 5.17
N PHE A 103 -2.72 -4.23 4.79
CA PHE A 103 -2.36 -5.14 3.69
C PHE A 103 -3.51 -5.18 2.67
N PRO A 104 -3.49 -4.28 1.67
CA PRO A 104 -4.62 -4.11 0.76
C PRO A 104 -5.05 -5.34 -0.03
N GLU A 105 -4.12 -6.27 -0.25
CA GLU A 105 -4.36 -7.57 -0.88
C GLU A 105 -5.36 -8.45 -0.12
N GLN A 106 -5.62 -8.17 1.17
CA GLN A 106 -6.56 -8.92 2.00
C GLN A 106 -8.02 -8.47 1.85
N ALA A 107 -8.31 -7.42 1.07
CA ALA A 107 -9.67 -6.86 1.00
C ALA A 107 -10.75 -7.88 0.59
N ASP A 108 -10.44 -8.77 -0.35
CA ASP A 108 -11.37 -9.85 -0.76
C ASP A 108 -11.67 -10.83 0.38
N ASN A 109 -10.69 -11.08 1.26
CA ASN A 109 -10.92 -11.92 2.44
C ASN A 109 -11.86 -11.22 3.43
N TRP A 110 -11.78 -9.89 3.55
CA TRP A 110 -12.70 -9.13 4.40
C TRP A 110 -14.13 -9.16 3.85
N GLU A 111 -14.30 -9.07 2.54
CA GLU A 111 -15.61 -9.24 1.89
C GLU A 111 -16.18 -10.64 2.13
N PHE A 112 -15.34 -11.68 1.99
CA PHE A 112 -15.75 -13.04 2.28
C PHE A 112 -16.20 -13.21 3.73
N ILE A 113 -15.44 -12.69 4.69
CA ILE A 113 -15.82 -12.71 6.11
C ILE A 113 -17.14 -11.95 6.31
N ALA A 114 -17.27 -10.73 5.78
CA ALA A 114 -18.46 -9.90 5.92
C ALA A 114 -19.73 -10.55 5.32
N GLU A 115 -19.58 -11.34 4.26
CA GLU A 115 -20.67 -12.12 3.67
C GLU A 115 -21.15 -13.28 4.56
N HIS A 116 -20.25 -13.86 5.36
CA HIS A 116 -20.52 -15.05 6.17
C HIS A 116 -20.71 -14.75 7.66
N LEU A 117 -20.52 -13.50 8.10
CA LEU A 117 -20.88 -13.09 9.44
C LEU A 117 -22.40 -13.13 9.59
N GLN A 118 -22.87 -14.00 10.49
CA GLN A 118 -24.24 -13.96 11.00
C GLN A 118 -24.30 -13.09 12.26
N PRO A 119 -25.45 -12.48 12.57
CA PRO A 119 -25.65 -11.72 13.80
C PRO A 119 -25.34 -12.53 15.07
#